data_AF-A0A661WJV7-F1
#
_entry.id   AF-A0A661WJV7-F1
#
_cell.length_a   1.000
_cell.length_b   1.000
_cell.length_c   1.000
_cell.angle_alpha   90.00
_cell.angle_beta   90.00
_cell.angle_gamma   90.00
#
_symmetry.space_group_name_H-M   'P 1'
#
loop_
_entity.id
_entity.type
_entity.pdbx_description
1 polymer ?
#
loop_
_entity_poly.entity_id
_entity_poly.type
_entity_poly.pdbx_seq_one_letter_code
_entity_poly.pdbx_strand_id
1 'polypeptide(L)'
;MDHKDLFWLHIKKSGGITTRSLLKPYYVEVDRSKRPGGFLQANPEEYNDILNNYRVLLGEYQGRRCLFAKTYLYPNRWEELFSFAFSRNPLDRCISMFFSFYWQNKGFINRINSTALRSIKSGKFHYSTKYAFDVFLDYVAESCSSNSSYAPLGIKFSTHTAPMWEDITDLEGNVLLKKVYRLENLALGINQAFETCSIDKRIENEIHFLNKNIKRSQYQPTKSQINKIQSIYKHDFEIYENAG
;
A
#
# COMPACT_ATOMS: atom_id res chain seq x y z
N MET A 1 -1.71 -27.32 -18.87
CA MET A 1 -0.46 -26.82 -18.27
C MET A 1 -0.83 -26.23 -16.94
N ASP A 2 -0.21 -26.68 -15.84
CA ASP A 2 -0.42 -26.08 -14.53
C ASP A 2 0.13 -24.66 -14.57
N HIS A 3 -0.76 -23.67 -14.50
CA HIS A 3 -0.36 -22.28 -14.33
C HIS A 3 0.20 -22.13 -12.92
N LYS A 4 1.37 -21.49 -12.76
CA LYS A 4 1.77 -21.08 -11.41
C LYS A 4 0.79 -20.01 -10.94
N ASP A 5 0.19 -20.24 -9.79
CA ASP A 5 -0.71 -19.26 -9.18
C ASP A 5 0.06 -17.97 -8.85
N LEU A 6 -0.56 -16.85 -9.20
CA LEU A 6 -0.01 -15.52 -9.03
C LEU A 6 -0.45 -14.95 -7.68
N PHE A 7 0.50 -14.41 -6.90
CA PHE A 7 0.19 -13.65 -5.68
C PHE A 7 0.69 -12.21 -5.83
N TRP A 8 -0.24 -11.27 -5.89
CA TRP A 8 0.09 -9.85 -5.90
C TRP A 8 -0.23 -9.21 -4.55
N LEU A 9 0.77 -8.63 -3.88
CA LEU A 9 0.55 -7.80 -2.71
C LEU A 9 0.37 -6.33 -3.13
N HIS A 10 -0.83 -5.80 -2.92
CA HIS A 10 -1.14 -4.40 -3.15
C HIS A 10 -0.63 -3.54 -1.98
N ILE A 11 0.54 -2.94 -2.19
CA ILE A 11 1.05 -1.84 -1.37
C ILE A 11 0.26 -0.56 -1.68
N LYS A 12 -0.36 0.03 -0.65
CA LYS A 12 -1.25 1.17 -0.86
C LYS A 12 -0.50 2.35 -1.46
N LYS A 13 -1.15 2.98 -2.45
CA LYS A 13 -0.65 4.12 -3.24
C LYS A 13 0.48 3.79 -4.22
N SER A 14 0.66 2.51 -4.54
CA SER A 14 1.58 2.00 -5.56
C SER A 14 0.84 1.39 -6.75
N GLY A 15 -0.06 2.16 -7.39
CA GLY A 15 -0.67 1.77 -8.68
C GLY A 15 -1.80 0.74 -8.64
N GLY A 16 -2.31 0.34 -7.47
CA GLY A 16 -3.17 -0.85 -7.39
C GLY A 16 -4.49 -0.86 -8.17
N ILE A 17 -5.07 0.29 -8.55
CA ILE A 17 -6.24 0.29 -9.45
C ILE A 17 -5.82 -0.16 -10.86
N THR A 18 -4.73 0.41 -11.37
CA THR A 18 -4.17 0.05 -12.68
C THR A 18 -3.65 -1.38 -12.67
N THR A 19 -2.85 -1.78 -11.68
CA THR A 19 -2.33 -3.15 -11.55
C THR A 19 -3.46 -4.18 -11.58
N ARG A 20 -4.51 -3.96 -10.79
CA ARG A 20 -5.65 -4.88 -10.75
C ARG A 20 -6.34 -5.04 -12.11
N SER A 21 -6.55 -3.92 -12.81
CA SER A 21 -7.13 -3.96 -14.16
C SER A 21 -6.26 -4.75 -15.15
N LEU A 22 -4.94 -4.64 -15.04
CA LEU A 22 -3.99 -5.33 -15.93
C LEU A 22 -3.95 -6.84 -15.66
N LEU A 23 -4.06 -7.23 -14.40
CA LEU A 23 -4.05 -8.63 -13.97
C LEU A 23 -5.35 -9.39 -14.32
N LYS A 24 -6.43 -8.72 -14.75
CA LYS A 24 -7.63 -9.42 -15.21
C LYS A 24 -7.37 -10.26 -16.49
N PRO A 25 -7.97 -11.45 -16.60
CA PRO A 25 -8.87 -12.11 -15.64
C PRO A 25 -8.16 -12.97 -14.56
N TYR A 26 -6.82 -13.02 -14.57
CA TYR A 26 -6.00 -13.91 -13.73
C TYR A 26 -5.94 -13.53 -12.24
N TYR A 27 -6.54 -12.40 -11.87
CA TYR A 27 -6.72 -11.96 -10.48
C TYR A 27 -8.22 -11.81 -10.21
N VAL A 28 -8.76 -12.68 -9.35
CA VAL A 28 -10.18 -12.73 -9.02
C VAL A 28 -10.53 -11.63 -8.02
N GLU A 29 -11.39 -10.70 -8.43
CA GLU A 29 -11.88 -9.62 -7.56
C GLU A 29 -13.11 -10.06 -6.78
N VAL A 30 -13.14 -9.79 -5.47
CA VAL A 30 -14.35 -9.93 -4.66
C VAL A 30 -15.09 -8.60 -4.53
N ASP A 31 -16.39 -8.63 -4.24
CA ASP A 31 -17.13 -7.40 -3.93
C ASP A 31 -16.57 -6.74 -2.66
N ARG A 32 -16.29 -5.44 -2.75
CA ARG A 32 -15.71 -4.61 -1.69
C ARG A 32 -16.67 -3.56 -1.13
N SER A 33 -17.92 -3.55 -1.59
CA SER A 33 -18.89 -2.46 -1.41
C SER A 33 -19.62 -2.47 -0.05
N LYS A 34 -20.00 -3.64 0.49
CA LYS A 34 -20.85 -3.73 1.69
C LYS A 34 -20.15 -4.35 2.90
N ARG A 35 -19.57 -5.55 2.76
CA ARG A 35 -18.68 -6.20 3.74
C ARG A 35 -17.72 -7.13 2.98
N PRO A 36 -16.41 -7.10 3.23
CA PRO A 36 -15.52 -8.08 2.60
C PRO A 36 -15.93 -9.48 3.05
N GLY A 37 -15.97 -10.43 2.12
CA GLY A 37 -16.00 -11.85 2.47
C GLY A 37 -14.81 -12.21 3.36
N GLY A 38 -15.02 -13.14 4.28
CA GLY A 38 -13.94 -13.68 5.11
C GLY A 38 -13.27 -14.88 4.43
N PHE A 39 -12.04 -15.22 4.85
CA PHE A 39 -11.29 -16.34 4.29
C PHE A 39 -11.99 -17.70 4.46
N LEU A 40 -12.77 -17.88 5.54
CA LEU A 40 -13.46 -19.15 5.83
C LEU A 40 -14.55 -19.51 4.82
N GLN A 41 -15.13 -18.51 4.12
CA GLN A 41 -16.24 -18.70 3.18
C GLN A 41 -15.83 -18.47 1.73
N ALA A 42 -14.58 -18.07 1.52
CA ALA A 42 -14.07 -17.69 0.21
C ALA A 42 -13.38 -18.87 -0.47
N ASN A 43 -13.43 -18.89 -1.80
CA ASN A 43 -12.64 -19.81 -2.58
C ASN A 43 -11.15 -19.40 -2.52
N PRO A 44 -10.19 -20.35 -2.61
CA PRO A 44 -8.76 -20.03 -2.57
C PRO A 44 -8.30 -18.97 -3.59
N GLU A 45 -8.95 -18.90 -4.75
CA GLU A 45 -8.71 -17.90 -5.81
C GLU A 45 -9.05 -16.46 -5.37
N GLU A 46 -9.94 -16.29 -4.39
CA GLU A 46 -10.38 -14.99 -3.87
C GLU A 46 -9.48 -14.46 -2.74
N TYR A 47 -8.68 -15.35 -2.12
CA TYR A 47 -7.87 -15.04 -0.94
C TYR A 47 -6.94 -13.84 -1.16
N ASN A 48 -6.34 -13.73 -2.35
CA ASN A 48 -5.42 -12.63 -2.63
C ASN A 48 -6.13 -11.26 -2.71
N ASP A 49 -7.35 -11.17 -3.26
CA ASP A 49 -8.10 -9.90 -3.28
C ASP A 49 -8.67 -9.53 -1.91
N ILE A 50 -9.12 -10.53 -1.15
CA ILE A 50 -9.57 -10.39 0.25
C ILE A 50 -8.43 -9.85 1.12
N LEU A 51 -7.27 -10.49 1.09
CA LEU A 51 -6.09 -10.05 1.87
C LEU A 51 -5.65 -8.62 1.52
N ASN A 52 -5.86 -8.20 0.27
CA ASN A 52 -5.57 -6.84 -0.18
C ASN A 52 -6.63 -5.80 0.21
N ASN A 53 -7.71 -6.19 0.87
CA ASN A 53 -8.74 -5.30 1.37
C ASN A 53 -8.42 -4.83 2.80
N TYR A 54 -8.26 -3.52 2.99
CA TYR A 54 -7.90 -2.94 4.29
C TYR A 54 -8.96 -3.15 5.38
N ARG A 55 -10.17 -3.56 5.01
CA ARG A 55 -11.27 -3.83 5.94
C ARG A 55 -11.19 -5.24 6.55
N VAL A 56 -10.36 -6.11 6.00
CA VAL A 56 -10.13 -7.44 6.55
C VAL A 56 -9.19 -7.31 7.75
N LEU A 57 -9.66 -7.79 8.90
CA LEU A 57 -8.89 -7.78 10.14
C LEU A 57 -8.00 -9.01 10.17
N LEU A 58 -6.70 -8.79 10.40
CA LEU A 58 -5.70 -9.86 10.43
C LEU A 58 -5.12 -10.09 11.84
N GLY A 59 -5.71 -9.48 12.87
CA GLY A 59 -5.23 -9.57 14.25
C GLY A 59 -3.79 -9.07 14.37
N GLU A 60 -2.92 -9.89 14.96
CA GLU A 60 -1.49 -9.61 15.11
C GLU A 60 -0.74 -9.47 13.78
N TYR A 61 -1.31 -9.99 12.68
CA TYR A 61 -0.74 -9.89 11.34
C TYR A 61 -1.17 -8.62 10.60
N GLN A 62 -1.80 -7.65 11.28
CA GLN A 62 -2.15 -6.39 10.64
C GLN A 62 -0.87 -5.67 10.19
N GLY A 63 -0.71 -5.50 8.86
CA GLY A 63 0.52 -4.96 8.27
C GLY A 63 1.64 -5.99 8.10
N ARG A 64 1.34 -7.29 8.23
CA ARG A 64 2.23 -8.44 7.97
C ARG A 64 1.59 -9.43 7.01
N ARG A 65 1.05 -8.93 5.88
CA ARG A 65 0.17 -9.72 4.99
C ARG A 65 0.89 -10.87 4.31
N CYS A 66 2.16 -10.73 3.93
CA CYS A 66 2.92 -11.85 3.37
C CYS A 66 3.09 -12.98 4.38
N LEU A 67 3.41 -12.65 5.63
CA LEU A 67 3.53 -13.64 6.70
C LEU A 67 2.18 -14.34 6.94
N PHE A 68 1.08 -13.59 7.03
CA PHE A 68 -0.27 -14.18 7.14
C PHE A 68 -0.59 -15.12 5.98
N ALA A 69 -0.29 -14.70 4.75
CA ALA A 69 -0.55 -15.50 3.55
C ALA A 69 0.27 -16.79 3.55
N LYS A 70 1.56 -16.72 3.87
CA LYS A 70 2.45 -17.88 3.99
C LYS A 70 1.97 -18.82 5.10
N THR A 71 1.54 -18.30 6.25
CA THR A 71 1.16 -19.13 7.41
C THR A 71 -0.21 -19.79 7.24
N TYR A 72 -1.22 -19.08 6.72
CA TYR A 72 -2.62 -19.55 6.78
C TYR A 72 -3.27 -19.78 5.42
N LEU A 73 -2.92 -19.01 4.39
CA LEU A 73 -3.61 -19.07 3.10
C LEU A 73 -2.93 -20.03 2.13
N TYR A 74 -1.60 -20.12 2.18
CA TYR A 74 -0.79 -20.90 1.26
C TYR A 74 0.35 -21.69 1.95
N PRO A 75 0.13 -22.37 3.09
CA PRO A 75 1.20 -22.97 3.90
C PRO A 75 2.07 -23.98 3.16
N ASN A 76 1.47 -24.77 2.27
CA ASN A 76 2.18 -25.84 1.55
C ASN A 76 2.61 -25.44 0.14
N ARG A 77 2.31 -24.22 -0.30
CA ARG A 77 2.52 -23.82 -1.69
C ARG A 77 3.05 -22.40 -1.89
N TRP A 78 3.31 -21.66 -0.81
CA TRP A 78 3.88 -20.31 -0.88
C TRP A 78 5.13 -20.24 -1.77
N GLU A 79 6.01 -21.23 -1.63
CA GLU A 79 7.27 -21.32 -2.38
C GLU A 79 7.05 -21.61 -3.88
N GLU A 80 5.87 -22.10 -4.28
CA GLU A 80 5.50 -22.33 -5.68
C GLU A 80 4.95 -21.06 -6.33
N LEU A 81 4.21 -20.24 -5.57
CA LEU A 81 3.55 -19.03 -6.06
C LEU A 81 4.53 -18.03 -6.65
N PHE A 82 4.15 -17.34 -7.73
CA PHE A 82 4.87 -16.13 -8.11
C PHE A 82 4.37 -14.96 -7.28
N SER A 83 5.04 -14.70 -6.15
CA SER A 83 4.68 -13.64 -5.21
C SER A 83 5.43 -12.33 -5.52
N PHE A 84 4.68 -11.25 -5.73
CA PHE A 84 5.27 -9.95 -6.05
C PHE A 84 4.50 -8.74 -5.55
N ALA A 85 5.16 -7.58 -5.55
CA ALA A 85 4.57 -6.27 -5.26
C ALA A 85 5.18 -5.17 -6.13
N PHE A 86 4.48 -4.03 -6.21
CA PHE A 86 5.04 -2.79 -6.75
C PHE A 86 5.38 -1.83 -5.61
N SER A 87 6.64 -1.41 -5.56
CA SER A 87 7.12 -0.33 -4.72
C SER A 87 7.07 0.98 -5.50
N ARG A 88 6.60 2.03 -4.86
CA ARG A 88 6.69 3.39 -5.38
C ARG A 88 7.70 4.14 -4.53
N ASN A 89 8.46 5.04 -5.15
CA ASN A 89 9.37 5.93 -4.42
C ASN A 89 8.69 6.44 -3.13
N PRO A 90 9.26 6.20 -1.93
CA PRO A 90 8.55 6.44 -0.68
C PRO A 90 8.12 7.89 -0.48
N LEU A 91 8.89 8.87 -1.01
CA LEU A 91 8.53 10.29 -0.98
C LEU A 91 7.23 10.53 -1.78
N ASP A 92 7.21 10.08 -3.02
CA ASP A 92 6.05 10.20 -3.91
C ASP A 92 4.82 9.44 -3.39
N ARG A 93 5.06 8.27 -2.79
CA ARG A 93 4.03 7.46 -2.15
C ARG A 93 3.41 8.24 -0.99
N CYS A 94 4.22 8.82 -0.11
CA CYS A 94 3.79 9.60 1.05
C CYS A 94 2.98 10.84 0.64
N ILE A 95 3.46 11.61 -0.35
CA ILE A 95 2.72 12.74 -0.92
C ILE A 95 1.37 12.25 -1.50
N SER A 96 1.37 11.10 -2.19
CA SER A 96 0.14 10.54 -2.72
C SER A 96 -0.84 10.08 -1.64
N MET A 97 -0.38 9.57 -0.50
CA MET A 97 -1.22 9.26 0.66
C MET A 97 -1.87 10.54 1.17
N PHE A 98 -1.07 11.58 1.42
CA PHE A 98 -1.58 12.86 1.90
C PHE A 98 -2.69 13.41 1.00
N PHE A 99 -2.42 13.55 -0.31
CA PHE A 99 -3.42 14.15 -1.19
C PHE A 99 -4.65 13.28 -1.40
N SER A 100 -4.52 11.96 -1.55
CA SER A 100 -5.68 11.10 -1.83
C SER A 100 -6.48 10.71 -0.58
N PHE A 101 -5.85 10.69 0.59
CA PHE A 101 -6.45 10.17 1.82
C PHE A 101 -6.75 11.27 2.83
N TYR A 102 -5.75 12.09 3.15
CA TYR A 102 -5.82 13.04 4.26
C TYR A 102 -6.40 14.39 3.82
N TRP A 103 -6.01 14.88 2.64
CA TRP A 103 -6.28 16.24 2.19
C TRP A 103 -7.53 16.36 1.30
N GLN A 104 -7.79 15.42 0.37
CA GLN A 104 -8.91 15.55 -0.57
C GLN A 104 -10.30 15.13 -0.05
N ASN A 105 -10.44 14.59 1.16
CA ASN A 105 -11.72 13.99 1.60
C ASN A 105 -12.34 14.58 2.86
N LYS A 106 -12.07 15.84 3.13
CA LYS A 106 -12.75 16.55 4.20
C LYS A 106 -13.42 17.78 3.63
N GLY A 107 -14.76 17.83 3.69
CA GLY A 107 -15.48 19.10 3.67
C GLY A 107 -14.81 20.08 4.64
N PHE A 108 -14.91 21.38 4.37
CA PHE A 108 -14.22 22.45 5.10
C PHE A 108 -14.22 22.23 6.63
N ILE A 109 -15.35 21.76 7.17
CA ILE A 109 -15.62 21.46 8.58
C ILE A 109 -14.74 20.33 9.16
N ASN A 110 -14.51 19.23 8.45
CA ASN A 110 -13.71 18.12 8.97
C ASN A 110 -12.20 18.39 8.91
N ARG A 111 -11.74 19.26 7.99
CA ARG A 111 -10.34 19.72 7.94
C ARG A 111 -9.99 20.53 9.18
N ILE A 112 -10.96 21.30 9.67
CA ILE A 112 -10.85 22.10 10.89
C ILE A 112 -10.69 21.18 12.09
N ASN A 113 -11.54 20.16 12.29
CA ASN A 113 -11.49 19.37 13.54
C ASN A 113 -10.19 18.56 13.77
N SER A 114 -9.63 17.87 12.75
CA SER A 114 -8.39 17.10 12.96
C SER A 114 -7.14 17.95 13.06
N THR A 115 -7.14 19.12 12.42
CA THR A 115 -6.00 20.04 12.44
C THR A 115 -6.06 20.95 13.67
N ALA A 116 -7.26 21.46 14.00
CA ALA A 116 -7.50 22.35 15.14
C ALA A 116 -7.21 21.69 16.49
N LEU A 117 -7.52 20.40 16.69
CA LEU A 117 -7.21 19.72 17.97
C LEU A 117 -5.70 19.71 18.29
N ARG A 118 -4.83 19.56 17.28
CA ARG A 118 -3.38 19.68 17.45
C ARG A 118 -2.89 21.14 17.38
N SER A 119 -3.52 22.00 16.58
CA SER A 119 -3.18 23.44 16.50
C SER A 119 -3.50 24.20 17.79
N ILE A 120 -4.54 23.80 18.53
CA ILE A 120 -4.85 24.33 19.88
C ILE A 120 -3.73 23.95 20.85
N LYS A 121 -3.18 22.73 20.73
CA LYS A 121 -2.05 22.26 21.54
C LYS A 121 -0.71 22.93 21.14
N SER A 122 -0.59 23.40 19.90
CA SER A 122 0.65 23.98 19.36
C SER A 122 0.63 25.51 19.22
N GLY A 123 -0.47 26.19 19.54
CA GLY A 123 -0.63 27.65 19.47
C GLY A 123 -0.46 28.27 18.07
N LYS A 124 -0.56 27.49 16.98
CA LYS A 124 -0.27 27.94 15.61
C LYS A 124 -1.42 27.59 14.67
N PHE A 125 -2.27 28.57 14.37
CA PHE A 125 -3.29 28.47 13.32
C PHE A 125 -2.68 28.82 11.95
N HIS A 126 -2.15 27.82 11.24
CA HIS A 126 -1.67 28.01 9.87
C HIS A 126 -2.27 26.98 8.92
N TYR A 127 -3.24 27.39 8.11
CA TYR A 127 -3.90 26.56 7.09
C TYR A 127 -3.07 26.38 5.81
N SER A 128 -1.75 26.25 5.91
CA SER A 128 -0.91 25.97 4.74
C SER A 128 -0.86 24.47 4.45
N THR A 129 -0.77 24.08 3.17
CA THR A 129 -0.54 22.70 2.75
C THR A 129 0.70 22.10 3.44
N LYS A 130 1.74 22.91 3.64
CA LYS A 130 2.97 22.53 4.33
C LYS A 130 2.70 22.12 5.78
N TYR A 131 2.01 22.95 6.54
CA TYR A 131 1.66 22.64 7.94
C TYR A 131 0.74 21.42 8.03
N ALA A 132 -0.26 21.32 7.15
CA ALA A 132 -1.13 20.15 7.10
C ALA A 132 -0.36 18.85 6.79
N PHE A 133 0.68 18.94 5.97
CA PHE A 133 1.56 17.81 5.69
C PHE A 133 2.42 17.43 6.91
N ASP A 134 2.92 18.40 7.68
CA ASP A 134 3.62 18.12 8.95
C ASP A 134 2.74 17.35 9.94
N VAL A 135 1.49 17.81 10.12
CA VAL A 135 0.49 17.14 10.97
C VAL A 135 0.16 15.74 10.45
N PHE A 136 0.04 15.58 9.13
CA PHE A 136 -0.13 14.26 8.52
C PHE A 136 1.05 13.33 8.85
N LEU A 137 2.28 13.79 8.70
CA LEU A 137 3.47 13.01 9.03
C LEU A 137 3.56 12.66 10.52
N ASP A 138 3.06 13.51 11.42
CA ASP A 138 2.93 13.15 12.82
C ASP A 138 1.97 11.98 13.03
N TYR A 139 0.80 12.01 12.39
CA TYR A 139 -0.17 10.91 12.49
C TYR A 139 0.37 9.62 11.88
N VAL A 140 1.14 9.71 10.79
CA VAL A 140 1.81 8.54 10.19
C VAL A 140 2.78 7.94 11.21
N ALA A 141 3.66 8.76 11.80
CA ALA A 141 4.62 8.28 12.79
C ALA A 141 3.92 7.63 14.00
N GLU A 142 2.90 8.30 14.54
CA GLU A 142 2.09 7.77 15.64
C GLU A 142 1.42 6.43 15.28
N SER A 143 0.88 6.33 14.07
CA SER A 143 0.28 5.08 13.57
C SER A 143 1.27 3.93 13.45
N CYS A 144 2.52 4.21 13.09
CA CYS A 144 3.56 3.19 12.97
C CYS A 144 4.05 2.70 14.34
N SER A 145 4.02 3.57 15.35
CA SER A 145 4.39 3.23 16.73
C SER A 145 3.25 2.68 17.58
N SER A 146 2.01 2.69 17.08
CA SER A 146 0.84 2.29 17.87
C SER A 146 0.63 0.78 17.84
N ASN A 147 0.30 0.21 19.00
CA ASN A 147 -0.17 -1.18 19.10
C ASN A 147 -1.62 -1.37 18.63
N SER A 148 -2.30 -0.30 18.19
CA SER A 148 -3.68 -0.34 17.72
C SER A 148 -3.78 0.03 16.25
N SER A 149 -4.34 -0.86 15.45
CA SER A 149 -4.67 -0.57 14.05
C SER A 149 -5.74 0.51 13.88
N TYR A 150 -6.47 0.86 14.96
CA TYR A 150 -7.52 1.88 14.95
C TYR A 150 -7.03 3.26 15.38
N ALA A 151 -5.83 3.38 15.95
CA ALA A 151 -5.24 4.65 16.31
C ALA A 151 -4.18 5.07 15.28
N PRO A 152 -3.97 6.37 15.05
CA PRO A 152 -4.73 7.50 15.58
C PRO A 152 -6.01 7.81 14.80
N LEU A 153 -6.16 7.32 13.56
CA LEU A 153 -7.21 7.73 12.62
C LEU A 153 -7.97 6.56 11.97
N GLY A 154 -7.98 5.41 12.62
CA GLY A 154 -8.69 4.20 12.18
C GLY A 154 -7.90 3.31 11.21
N ILE A 155 -8.41 2.09 11.00
CA ILE A 155 -7.78 1.05 10.17
C ILE A 155 -7.48 1.47 8.74
N LYS A 156 -8.33 2.35 8.20
CA LYS A 156 -8.13 2.87 6.85
C LYS A 156 -6.87 3.73 6.78
N PHE A 157 -6.64 4.62 7.76
CA PHE A 157 -5.44 5.44 7.79
C PHE A 157 -4.21 4.56 7.98
N SER A 158 -4.18 3.76 9.06
CA SER A 158 -3.03 2.91 9.40
C SER A 158 -2.63 1.99 8.26
N THR A 159 -3.58 1.33 7.59
CA THR A 159 -3.28 0.46 6.44
C THR A 159 -2.78 1.23 5.20
N HIS A 160 -3.25 2.46 4.98
CA HIS A 160 -2.78 3.25 3.83
C HIS A 160 -1.42 3.89 4.05
N THR A 161 -1.02 4.08 5.31
CA THR A 161 0.24 4.71 5.71
C THR A 161 1.29 3.73 6.19
N ALA A 162 0.94 2.45 6.36
CA ALA A 162 1.86 1.41 6.78
C ALA A 162 3.11 1.32 5.88
N PRO A 163 4.31 1.21 6.46
CA PRO A 163 5.52 0.84 5.71
C PRO A 163 5.33 -0.47 4.94
N MET A 164 6.05 -0.60 3.84
CA MET A 164 6.06 -1.83 3.04
C MET A 164 6.85 -2.94 3.71
N TRP A 165 7.95 -2.60 4.39
CA TRP A 165 8.89 -3.54 5.00
C TRP A 165 8.20 -4.66 5.81
N GLU A 166 7.49 -4.31 6.89
CA GLU A 166 6.80 -5.28 7.76
C GLU A 166 5.79 -6.16 7.03
N ASP A 167 5.23 -5.66 5.92
CA ASP A 167 4.18 -6.32 5.17
C ASP A 167 4.71 -7.40 4.24
N ILE A 168 6.02 -7.35 3.93
CA ILE A 168 6.71 -8.25 3.02
C ILE A 168 7.79 -9.11 3.69
N THR A 169 8.08 -8.93 4.98
CA THR A 169 9.10 -9.70 5.69
C THR A 169 8.51 -10.68 6.70
N ASP A 170 9.30 -11.71 7.06
CA ASP A 170 9.05 -12.53 8.24
C ASP A 170 9.52 -11.85 9.54
N LEU A 171 9.54 -12.60 10.64
CA LEU A 171 9.94 -12.11 11.97
C LEU A 171 11.46 -11.95 12.10
N GLU A 172 12.21 -12.64 11.25
CA GLU A 172 13.67 -12.60 11.14
C GLU A 172 14.16 -11.49 10.19
N GLY A 173 13.24 -10.83 9.48
CA GLY A 173 13.53 -9.75 8.54
C GLY A 173 13.84 -10.20 7.12
N ASN A 174 13.60 -11.47 6.77
CA ASN A 174 13.76 -11.96 5.41
C ASN A 174 12.56 -11.55 4.55
N VAL A 175 12.83 -11.10 3.33
CA VAL A 175 11.79 -10.76 2.36
C VAL A 175 11.10 -12.05 1.86
N LEU A 176 9.79 -12.13 2.04
CA LEU A 176 8.94 -13.27 1.69
C LEU A 176 8.45 -13.25 0.23
N LEU A 177 8.48 -12.08 -0.41
CA LEU A 177 8.12 -11.95 -1.83
C LEU A 177 9.26 -12.39 -2.73
N LYS A 178 8.96 -13.09 -3.82
CA LYS A 178 9.95 -13.45 -4.84
C LYS A 178 10.47 -12.24 -5.60
N LYS A 179 9.61 -11.24 -5.84
CA LYS A 179 9.98 -10.00 -6.54
C LYS A 179 9.30 -8.75 -5.99
N VAL A 180 10.04 -7.66 -5.97
CA VAL A 180 9.51 -6.31 -5.83
C VAL A 180 9.95 -5.52 -7.05
N TYR A 181 9.00 -4.89 -7.71
CA TYR A 181 9.23 -4.05 -8.88
C TYR A 181 9.05 -2.59 -8.52
N ARG A 182 9.78 -1.70 -9.20
CA ARG A 182 9.47 -0.28 -9.15
C ARG A 182 8.18 0.02 -9.92
N LEU A 183 7.37 0.96 -9.43
CA LEU A 183 6.08 1.28 -10.05
C LEU A 183 6.24 1.87 -11.46
N GLU A 184 7.33 2.59 -11.73
CA GLU A 184 7.70 3.04 -13.07
C GLU A 184 7.89 1.87 -14.05
N ASN A 185 8.23 0.69 -13.55
CA ASN A 185 8.41 -0.54 -14.33
C ASN A 185 7.14 -1.41 -14.34
N LEU A 186 5.95 -0.82 -14.20
CA LEU A 186 4.68 -1.56 -14.10
C LEU A 186 4.48 -2.55 -15.25
N ALA A 187 4.70 -2.14 -16.51
CA ALA A 187 4.50 -3.01 -17.67
C ALA A 187 5.44 -4.22 -17.62
N LEU A 188 6.72 -3.96 -17.34
CA LEU A 188 7.75 -4.97 -17.23
C LEU A 188 7.43 -5.96 -16.11
N GLY A 189 7.08 -5.48 -14.92
CA GLY A 189 6.76 -6.33 -13.78
C GLY A 189 5.53 -7.22 -14.02
N ILE A 190 4.48 -6.71 -14.67
CA ILE A 190 3.33 -7.54 -15.04
C ILE A 190 3.69 -8.55 -16.12
N ASN A 191 4.44 -8.14 -17.15
CA ASN A 191 4.87 -9.05 -18.21
C ASN A 191 5.71 -10.20 -17.64
N GLN A 192 6.65 -9.92 -16.74
CA GLN A 192 7.43 -10.96 -16.07
C GLN A 192 6.57 -11.88 -15.21
N ALA A 193 5.54 -11.34 -14.54
CA ALA A 193 4.58 -12.14 -13.78
C ALA A 193 3.80 -13.10 -14.72
N PHE A 194 3.29 -12.59 -15.84
CA PHE A 194 2.58 -13.41 -16.83
C PHE A 194 3.45 -14.51 -17.40
N GLU A 195 4.69 -14.20 -17.79
CA GLU A 195 5.64 -15.19 -18.29
C GLU A 195 5.95 -16.27 -17.26
N THR A 196 6.20 -15.88 -16.01
CA THR A 196 6.50 -16.84 -14.93
C THR A 196 5.31 -17.76 -14.63
N CYS A 197 4.09 -17.28 -14.87
CA CYS A 197 2.84 -18.01 -14.68
C CYS A 197 2.33 -18.70 -15.97
N SER A 198 3.13 -18.71 -17.05
CA SER A 198 2.74 -19.28 -18.35
C SER A 198 1.42 -18.69 -18.89
N ILE A 199 1.22 -17.39 -18.69
CA ILE A 199 0.08 -16.62 -19.19
C ILE A 199 0.48 -16.00 -20.53
N ASP A 200 -0.20 -16.39 -21.61
CA ASP A 200 0.01 -15.89 -22.96
C ASP A 200 -0.66 -14.51 -23.16
N LYS A 201 -0.12 -13.50 -22.48
CA LYS A 201 -0.52 -12.10 -22.57
C LYS A 201 0.69 -11.21 -22.36
N ARG A 202 0.77 -10.12 -23.12
CA ARG A 202 1.76 -9.06 -22.90
C ARG A 202 1.07 -7.70 -22.89
N ILE A 203 1.59 -6.81 -22.06
CA ILE A 203 1.19 -5.42 -21.98
C ILE A 203 2.22 -4.61 -22.73
N GLU A 204 1.74 -3.78 -23.65
CA GLU A 204 2.56 -2.81 -24.37
C GLU A 204 3.01 -1.68 -23.41
N ASN A 205 4.13 -1.03 -23.74
CA ASN A 205 4.79 -0.09 -22.82
C ASN A 205 3.94 1.14 -22.43
N GLU A 206 2.91 1.48 -23.21
CA GLU A 206 2.03 2.62 -22.90
C GLU A 206 1.01 2.29 -21.82
N ILE A 207 1.40 2.49 -20.56
CA ILE A 207 0.47 2.39 -19.43
C ILE A 207 -0.21 3.73 -19.18
N HIS A 208 -1.52 3.75 -19.38
CA HIS A 208 -2.36 4.85 -18.90
C HIS A 208 -2.65 4.71 -17.40
N PHE A 209 -1.96 5.51 -16.59
CA PHE A 209 -2.28 5.63 -15.16
C PHE A 209 -3.66 6.26 -14.96
N LEU A 210 -4.60 5.48 -14.42
CA LEU A 210 -6.02 5.87 -14.25
C LEU A 210 -6.27 6.96 -13.20
N ASN A 211 -5.27 7.31 -12.37
CA ASN A 211 -5.41 8.27 -11.28
C ASN A 211 -4.25 9.27 -11.23
N LYS A 212 -4.31 10.30 -12.07
CA LYS A 212 -3.41 11.47 -11.99
C LYS A 212 -4.10 12.59 -11.19
N ASN A 213 -3.39 13.16 -10.22
CA ASN A 213 -3.86 14.30 -9.43
C ASN A 213 -2.90 15.46 -9.65
N ILE A 214 -3.40 16.57 -10.20
CA ILE A 214 -2.62 17.76 -10.58
C ILE A 214 -2.03 18.48 -9.34
N LYS A 215 -2.77 18.54 -8.22
CA LYS A 215 -2.26 19.17 -6.98
C LYS A 215 -1.10 18.40 -6.38
N ARG A 216 -1.09 17.06 -6.57
CA ARG A 216 0.00 16.18 -6.13
C ARG A 216 1.32 16.53 -6.84
N SER A 217 1.27 16.81 -8.14
CA SER A 217 2.48 17.09 -8.94
C SER A 217 3.13 18.44 -8.64
N GLN A 218 2.46 19.33 -7.90
CA GLN A 218 2.96 20.68 -7.61
C GLN A 218 3.52 20.83 -6.19
N TYR A 219 3.25 19.90 -5.28
CA TYR A 219 3.70 20.01 -3.89
C TYR A 219 5.10 19.41 -3.71
N GLN A 220 6.02 20.22 -3.16
CA GLN A 220 7.36 19.78 -2.80
C GLN A 220 7.52 19.81 -1.27
N PRO A 221 7.80 18.66 -0.63
CA PRO A 221 8.13 18.61 0.79
C PRO A 221 9.41 19.39 1.10
N THR A 222 9.46 20.00 2.27
CA THR A 222 10.67 20.66 2.76
C THR A 222 11.71 19.66 3.26
N LYS A 223 12.97 20.08 3.40
CA LYS A 223 14.05 19.23 3.92
C LYS A 223 13.70 18.53 5.23
N SER A 224 13.05 19.23 6.17
CA SER A 224 12.61 18.64 7.43
C SER A 224 11.57 17.52 7.23
N GLN A 225 10.61 17.74 6.32
CA GLN A 225 9.59 16.75 5.97
C GLN A 225 10.20 15.53 5.27
N ILE A 226 11.16 15.74 4.38
CA ILE A 226 11.91 14.67 3.71
C ILE A 226 12.63 13.81 4.75
N ASN A 227 13.37 14.43 5.67
CA ASN A 227 14.07 13.70 6.74
C ASN A 227 13.11 12.87 7.59
N LYS A 228 11.92 13.41 7.89
CA LYS A 228 10.90 12.68 8.64
C LYS A 228 10.33 11.50 7.87
N ILE A 229 10.08 11.66 6.56
CA ILE A 229 9.65 10.58 5.67
C ILE A 229 10.72 9.48 5.60
N GLN A 230 11.99 9.86 5.46
CA GLN A 230 13.12 8.92 5.46
C GLN A 230 13.24 8.15 6.77
N SER A 231 12.96 8.80 7.90
CA SER A 231 12.93 8.13 9.20
C SER A 231 11.79 7.11 9.30
N ILE A 232 10.57 7.49 8.92
CA ILE A 232 9.39 6.62 8.98
C ILE A 232 9.52 5.42 8.02
N TYR A 233 10.02 5.66 6.81
CA TYR A 233 10.02 4.70 5.71
C TYR A 233 11.43 4.24 5.33
N LYS A 234 12.38 4.22 6.28
CA LYS A 234 13.80 3.95 6.03
C LYS A 234 14.01 2.71 5.15
N HIS A 235 13.43 1.57 5.53
CA HIS A 235 13.57 0.32 4.80
C HIS A 235 12.81 0.30 3.47
N ASP A 236 11.73 1.08 3.32
CA ASP A 236 11.02 1.18 2.05
C ASP A 236 11.89 1.88 0.98
N PHE A 237 12.81 2.78 1.37
CA PHE A 237 13.79 3.35 0.43
C PHE A 237 14.78 2.28 -0.05
N GLU A 238 15.29 1.46 0.86
CA GLU A 238 16.18 0.33 0.52
C GLU A 238 15.46 -0.68 -0.39
N ILE A 239 14.20 -1.00 -0.11
CA ILE A 239 13.37 -1.84 -0.97
C ILE A 239 13.22 -1.22 -2.36
N TYR A 240 12.89 0.07 -2.43
CA TYR A 240 12.67 0.75 -3.70
C TYR A 240 13.94 0.80 -4.55
N GLU A 241 15.10 1.08 -3.94
CA GLU A 241 16.36 1.14 -4.69
C GLU A 241 16.81 -0.23 -5.21
N ASN A 242 16.56 -1.30 -4.45
CA ASN A 242 16.89 -2.68 -4.85
C ASN A 242 15.79 -3.35 -5.70
N ALA A 243 14.64 -2.69 -5.90
CA ALA A 243 13.57 -3.22 -6.72
C ALA A 243 13.95 -3.18 -8.21
N GLY A 244 13.57 -4.27 -8.91
CA GLY A 244 13.80 -4.44 -10.35
C GLY A 244 12.82 -3.68 -11.23
#